data_AF-A0A0C1BYG1-F1
#
_entry.id   AF-A0A0C1BYG1-F1
#
_cell.length_a   1.000
_cell.length_b   1.000
_cell.length_c   1.000
_cell.angle_alpha   90.00
_cell.angle_beta   90.00
_cell.angle_gamma   90.00
#
_symmetry.space_group_name_H-M   'P 1'
#
loop_
_entity.id
_entity.type
_entity.pdbx_description
1 polymer ?
#
loop_
_entity_poly.entity_id
_entity_poly.type
_entity_poly.pdbx_seq_one_letter_code
_entity_poly.pdbx_strand_id
1 'polypeptide(L)'
;MSDFLSDGLSIRKNQAGKLMLYILTFLPPLLFTFICPRAFLTALEYAGAYGVMVLLGLLPPLIVWAGRYQKGYQSSFKAPGGKCALTLTIAFALIFIGLEIANSAGWLNHFINY
;
A
#
# COMPACT_ATOMS: atom_id res chain seq x y z
N MET A 1 -2.63 13.78 -2.04
CA MET A 1 -1.24 13.66 -1.54
C MET A 1 -0.80 14.94 -0.86
N SER A 2 -0.87 16.09 -1.54
CA SER A 2 -0.60 17.42 -0.96
C SER A 2 -1.49 17.78 0.23
N ASP A 3 -2.74 17.29 0.29
CA ASP A 3 -3.61 17.50 1.45
C ASP A 3 -3.06 16.82 2.74
N PHE A 4 -2.46 15.63 2.65
CA PHE A 4 -1.88 14.92 3.81
C PHE A 4 -0.67 15.65 4.42
N LEU A 5 0.18 16.25 3.58
CA LEU A 5 1.29 17.07 4.04
C LEU A 5 0.81 18.42 4.59
N SER A 6 -0.27 18.99 4.05
CA SER A 6 -0.86 20.22 4.57
C SER A 6 -1.54 20.04 5.93
N ASP A 7 -2.15 18.88 6.15
CA ASP A 7 -2.79 18.49 7.41
C ASP A 7 -1.73 18.17 8.48
N GLY A 8 -0.59 17.57 8.10
CA GLY A 8 0.53 17.31 9.00
C GLY A 8 1.37 18.54 9.38
N LEU A 9 1.38 19.59 8.55
CA LEU A 9 2.19 20.80 8.76
C LEU A 9 1.36 22.07 9.03
N SER A 10 0.03 21.97 9.13
CA SER A 10 -0.88 23.09 9.44
C SER A 10 -0.66 24.35 8.56
N ILE A 11 -0.34 24.18 7.28
CA ILE A 11 -0.08 25.29 6.36
C ILE A 11 -1.39 25.79 5.75
N ARG A 12 -1.66 27.11 5.88
CA ARG A 12 -2.88 27.75 5.36
C ARG A 12 -3.04 27.54 3.86
N LYS A 13 -4.25 27.13 3.45
CA LYS A 13 -4.69 26.87 2.06
C LYS A 13 -4.72 28.13 1.18
N ASN A 14 -3.57 28.73 0.92
CA ASN A 14 -3.39 29.80 -0.07
C ASN A 14 -2.80 29.24 -1.37
N GLN A 15 -3.00 29.89 -2.53
CA GLN A 15 -2.47 29.41 -3.83
C GLN A 15 -0.93 29.24 -3.80
N ALA A 16 -0.22 30.12 -3.09
CA ALA A 16 1.21 30.00 -2.84
C ALA A 16 1.57 28.82 -1.91
N GLY A 17 0.71 28.50 -0.94
CA GLY A 17 0.89 27.35 -0.04
C GLY A 17 0.76 26.01 -0.76
N LYS A 18 -0.11 25.93 -1.78
CA LYS A 18 -0.22 24.75 -2.66
C LYS A 18 1.05 24.54 -3.48
N LEU A 19 1.63 25.60 -4.06
CA LEU A 19 2.91 25.53 -4.78
C LEU A 19 4.06 25.06 -3.86
N MET A 20 4.14 25.60 -2.64
CA MET A 20 5.11 25.17 -1.63
C MET A 20 4.95 23.68 -1.27
N LEU A 21 3.70 23.20 -1.14
CA LEU A 21 3.40 21.79 -0.88
C LEU A 21 3.85 20.90 -2.04
N TYR A 22 3.61 21.30 -3.30
CA TYR A 22 4.09 20.54 -4.45
C TYR A 22 5.61 20.43 -4.45
N ILE A 23 6.31 21.55 -4.22
CA ILE A 23 7.77 21.54 -4.10
C ILE A 23 8.18 20.61 -2.97
N LEU A 24 7.61 20.71 -1.78
CA LEU A 24 8.01 19.86 -0.65
C LEU A 24 7.68 18.37 -0.84
N THR A 25 6.68 18.02 -1.65
CA THR A 25 6.32 16.60 -1.91
C THR A 25 7.23 15.98 -2.97
N PHE A 26 7.62 16.75 -3.99
CA PHE A 26 8.42 16.25 -5.13
C PHE A 26 9.92 16.49 -4.98
N LEU A 27 10.32 17.59 -4.33
CA LEU A 27 11.72 17.99 -4.22
C LEU A 27 12.56 16.95 -3.45
N PRO A 28 12.13 16.42 -2.28
CA PRO A 28 12.93 15.42 -1.58
C PRO A 28 13.11 14.14 -2.40
N PRO A 29 12.04 13.48 -2.93
CA PRO A 29 12.19 12.30 -3.78
C PRO A 29 13.06 12.54 -5.02
N LEU A 30 12.93 13.69 -5.66
CA LEU A 30 13.74 14.05 -6.83
C LEU A 30 15.22 14.18 -6.47
N LEU A 31 15.54 14.89 -5.39
CA LEU A 31 16.93 15.02 -4.91
C LEU A 31 17.53 13.66 -4.58
N PHE A 32 16.80 12.79 -3.88
CA PHE A 32 17.25 11.44 -3.58
C PHE A 32 17.43 10.58 -4.85
N THR A 33 16.59 10.77 -5.86
CA THR A 33 16.71 10.07 -7.15
C THR A 33 17.98 10.49 -7.90
N PHE A 34 18.34 11.77 -7.91
CA PHE A 34 19.57 12.24 -8.58
C PHE A 34 20.85 11.80 -7.85
N ILE A 35 20.84 11.75 -6.52
CA ILE A 35 22.02 11.40 -5.72
C ILE A 35 22.21 9.88 -5.65
N CYS A 36 21.13 9.12 -5.43
CA CYS A 36 21.15 7.67 -5.19
C CYS A 36 20.03 6.94 -5.97
N PRO A 37 20.09 6.91 -7.32
CA PRO A 37 19.00 6.39 -8.15
C PRO A 37 18.67 4.93 -7.86
N ARG A 38 19.69 4.09 -7.63
CA ARG A 38 19.51 2.66 -7.34
C ARG A 38 18.84 2.42 -5.99
N ALA A 39 19.30 3.11 -4.94
CA ALA A 39 18.74 2.92 -3.60
C ALA A 39 17.30 3.40 -3.51
N PHE A 40 16.98 4.54 -4.14
CA PHE A 40 15.62 5.05 -4.20
C PHE A 40 14.68 4.11 -4.98
N LEU A 41 15.12 3.64 -6.15
CA LEU A 41 14.30 2.73 -6.96
C LEU A 41 14.02 1.42 -6.23
N THR A 42 15.03 0.81 -5.61
CA THR A 42 14.84 -0.42 -4.82
C THR A 42 13.91 -0.20 -3.63
N ALA A 43 14.04 0.92 -2.91
CA ALA A 43 13.12 1.24 -1.81
C ALA A 43 11.67 1.47 -2.32
N LEU A 44 11.51 2.11 -3.47
CA LEU A 44 10.21 2.34 -4.11
C LEU A 44 9.57 1.03 -4.58
N GLU A 45 10.34 0.12 -5.16
CA GLU A 45 9.91 -1.22 -5.56
C GLU A 45 9.40 -2.01 -4.36
N TYR A 46 10.16 -2.04 -3.26
CA TYR A 46 9.73 -2.69 -2.02
C TYR A 46 8.48 -2.05 -1.39
N ALA A 47 8.43 -0.71 -1.35
CA ALA A 47 7.27 0.01 -0.84
C ALA A 47 6.01 -0.26 -1.70
N GLY A 48 6.18 -0.36 -3.02
CA GLY A 48 5.11 -0.72 -3.95
C GLY A 48 4.63 -2.15 -3.72
N ALA A 49 5.54 -3.12 -3.78
CA ALA A 49 5.22 -4.53 -3.63
C ALA A 49 4.49 -4.84 -2.31
N TYR A 50 5.11 -4.52 -1.18
CA TYR A 50 4.55 -4.83 0.13
C TYR A 50 3.42 -3.88 0.52
N GLY A 51 3.58 -2.58 0.25
CA GLY A 51 2.57 -1.59 0.59
C GLY A 51 1.27 -1.84 -0.16
N VAL A 52 1.30 -2.05 -1.47
CA VAL A 52 0.10 -2.32 -2.25
C VAL A 52 -0.54 -3.65 -1.86
N MET A 53 0.25 -4.71 -1.64
CA MET A 53 -0.26 -6.00 -1.17
C MET A 53 -0.98 -5.89 0.18
N VAL A 54 -0.39 -5.17 1.14
CA VAL A 54 -1.00 -5.01 2.47
C VAL A 54 -2.20 -4.09 2.40
N LEU A 55 -2.08 -2.91 1.77
CA LEU A 55 -3.16 -1.92 1.74
C LEU A 55 -4.31 -2.28 0.82
N LEU A 56 -4.07 -2.89 -0.34
CA LEU A 56 -5.12 -3.24 -1.30
C LEU A 56 -5.48 -4.72 -1.29
N GLY A 57 -4.55 -5.60 -0.92
CA GLY A 57 -4.83 -7.03 -0.80
C GLY A 57 -5.45 -7.39 0.55
N LEU A 58 -4.82 -6.95 1.65
CA LEU A 58 -5.21 -7.38 3.01
C LEU A 58 -6.26 -6.46 3.66
N LEU A 59 -6.08 -5.14 3.54
CA LEU A 59 -6.93 -4.15 4.22
C LEU A 59 -8.42 -4.23 3.83
N PRO A 60 -8.84 -4.32 2.55
CA PRO A 60 -10.26 -4.32 2.22
C PRO A 60 -11.04 -5.52 2.80
N PRO A 61 -10.52 -6.77 2.73
CA PRO A 61 -11.13 -7.90 3.43
C PRO A 61 -11.23 -7.70 4.93
N LEU A 62 -10.20 -7.13 5.56
CA LEU A 62 -10.18 -6.80 6.99
C LEU A 62 -11.24 -5.77 7.36
N ILE A 63 -11.38 -4.69 6.57
CA ILE A 63 -12.41 -3.66 6.77
C ILE A 63 -13.81 -4.28 6.67
N VAL A 64 -14.05 -5.14 5.68
CA VAL A 64 -15.32 -5.84 5.52
C VAL A 64 -15.57 -6.82 6.67
N TRP A 65 -14.54 -7.50 7.17
CA TRP A 65 -14.63 -8.39 8.32
C TRP A 65 -15.01 -7.61 9.59
N ALA A 66 -14.27 -6.54 9.89
CA ALA A 66 -14.52 -5.68 11.04
C ALA A 66 -15.92 -5.03 10.96
N GLY A 67 -16.30 -4.54 9.78
CA GLY A 67 -17.62 -3.95 9.54
C GLY A 67 -18.78 -4.92 9.77
N ARG A 68 -18.65 -6.18 9.30
CA ARG A 68 -19.71 -7.19 9.41
C ARG A 68 -19.77 -7.88 10.77
N TYR A 69 -18.63 -8.20 11.40
CA TYR A 69 -18.59 -9.03 12.61
C TYR A 69 -18.40 -8.27 13.92
N GLN A 70 -17.73 -7.11 13.90
CA GLN A 70 -17.52 -6.32 15.12
C GLN A 70 -18.53 -5.18 15.24
N LYS A 71 -18.83 -4.49 14.14
CA LYS A 71 -19.75 -3.33 14.15
C LYS A 71 -21.18 -3.64 13.68
N GLY A 72 -21.45 -4.86 13.21
CA GLY A 72 -22.80 -5.30 12.86
C GLY A 72 -23.45 -4.52 11.70
N TYR A 73 -22.67 -3.87 10.83
CA TYR A 73 -23.22 -3.10 9.72
C TYR A 73 -24.00 -4.01 8.76
N GLN A 74 -25.32 -3.82 8.71
CA GLN A 74 -26.21 -4.45 7.74
C GLN A 74 -26.21 -3.60 6.45
N SER A 75 -25.25 -3.84 5.57
CA SER A 75 -25.28 -3.24 4.23
C SER A 75 -26.36 -3.93 3.38
N SER A 76 -27.21 -3.13 2.72
CA SER A 76 -28.19 -3.59 1.71
C SER A 76 -27.51 -4.30 0.52
N PHE A 77 -26.28 -3.89 0.21
CA PHE A 77 -25.41 -4.57 -0.75
C PHE A 77 -24.45 -5.50 0.00
N LYS A 78 -24.71 -6.81 -0.05
CA LYS A 78 -23.80 -7.86 0.42
C LYS A 78 -23.14 -8.47 -0.81
N ALA A 79 -21.81 -8.41 -0.89
CA ALA A 79 -21.08 -9.19 -1.90
C ALA A 79 -21.49 -10.68 -1.72
N PRO A 80 -22.00 -11.34 -2.78
CA PRO A 80 -22.39 -12.74 -2.71
C PRO A 80 -21.13 -13.58 -2.44
N GLY A 81 -21.12 -14.36 -1.36
CA GLY A 81 -19.94 -15.13 -0.96
C GLY A 81 -19.72 -15.30 0.55
N GLY A 82 -20.46 -14.58 1.39
CA GLY A 82 -20.54 -14.86 2.83
C GLY A 82 -19.21 -14.71 3.58
N LYS A 83 -18.91 -15.66 4.48
CA LYS A 83 -17.63 -15.71 5.22
C LYS A 83 -16.53 -16.38 4.39
N CYS A 84 -16.88 -17.40 3.61
CA CYS A 84 -15.93 -18.20 2.83
C CYS A 84 -15.18 -17.36 1.79
N ALA A 85 -15.88 -16.51 1.02
CA ALA A 85 -15.22 -15.63 0.07
C ALA A 85 -14.22 -14.69 0.76
N LEU A 86 -14.59 -14.16 1.93
CA LEU A 86 -13.75 -13.23 2.69
C LEU A 86 -12.49 -13.92 3.23
N THR A 87 -12.64 -15.12 3.80
CA THR A 87 -11.50 -15.93 4.25
C THR A 87 -10.61 -16.33 3.09
N LEU A 88 -11.19 -16.68 1.93
CA LEU A 88 -10.43 -17.05 0.74
C LEU A 88 -9.62 -15.87 0.20
N THR A 89 -10.19 -14.66 0.16
CA THR A 89 -9.43 -13.45 -0.22
C THR A 89 -8.29 -13.16 0.74
N ILE A 90 -8.50 -13.30 2.06
CA ILE A 90 -7.43 -13.13 3.05
C ILE A 90 -6.34 -14.19 2.86
N ALA A 91 -6.72 -15.45 2.67
CA ALA A 91 -5.77 -16.54 2.42
C ALA A 91 -4.97 -16.29 1.13
N PHE A 92 -5.63 -15.84 0.06
CA PHE A 92 -4.97 -15.50 -1.19
C PHE A 92 -3.99 -14.33 -1.02
N ALA A 93 -4.40 -13.27 -0.31
CA ALA A 93 -3.52 -12.14 0.00
C ALA A 93 -2.30 -12.60 0.83
N LEU A 94 -2.47 -13.46 1.82
CA LEU A 94 -1.37 -14.03 2.61
C LEU A 94 -0.44 -14.90 1.77
N ILE A 95 -0.97 -15.71 0.85
CA ILE A 95 -0.16 -16.52 -0.08
C ILE A 95 0.69 -15.62 -0.96
N PHE A 96 0.12 -14.56 -1.53
CA PHE A 96 0.85 -13.61 -2.38
C PHE A 96 1.93 -12.87 -1.59
N ILE A 97 1.65 -12.43 -0.36
CA ILE A 97 2.65 -11.82 0.52
C ILE A 97 3.78 -12.82 0.81
N GLY A 98 3.45 -14.08 1.13
CA GLY A 98 4.44 -15.12 1.36
C GLY A 98 5.30 -15.42 0.14
N LEU A 99 4.69 -15.45 -1.05
CA LEU A 99 5.39 -15.65 -2.32
C LEU A 99 6.36 -14.49 -2.61
N GLU A 100 5.92 -13.26 -2.38
CA GLU A 100 6.75 -12.06 -2.61
C GLU A 100 7.93 -12.03 -1.64
N ILE A 101 7.73 -12.37 -0.37
CA ILE A 101 8.82 -12.52 0.60
C ILE A 101 9.79 -13.63 0.17
N ALA A 102 9.29 -14.78 -0.30
CA ALA A 102 10.13 -15.88 -0.78
C ALA A 102 10.94 -15.49 -2.03
N ASN A 103 10.36 -14.68 -2.91
CA ASN A 103 11.02 -14.13 -4.08
C ASN A 103 12.12 -13.13 -3.69
N SER A 104 11.80 -12.17 -2.81
CA SER A 104 12.77 -11.19 -2.31
C SER A 104 13.89 -11.81 -1.45
N ALA A 105 13.63 -12.89 -0.73
CA ALA A 105 14.62 -13.65 0.03
C ALA A 105 15.57 -14.49 -0.86
N GLY A 106 15.36 -14.52 -2.18
CA GLY A 106 16.22 -15.21 -3.13
C GLY A 106 16.00 -16.73 -3.20
N TRP A 107 15.01 -17.27 -2.48
CA TRP A 107 14.69 -18.71 -2.52
C TRP A 107 14.16 -19.17 -3.88
N LEU A 108 13.43 -18.32 -4.60
CA LEU A 108 12.93 -18.61 -5.95
C LEU A 108 13.99 -18.38 -7.05
N ASN A 109 14.93 -17.45 -6.83
CA ASN A 109 16.04 -17.17 -7.77
C ASN A 109 17.06 -18.32 -7.84
N HIS A 110 17.16 -19.14 -6.79
CA HIS A 110 17.98 -20.36 -6.80
C HIS A 110 17.36 -21.47 -7.67
N PHE A 111 16.05 -21.52 -7.86
CA PHE A 111 15.36 -22.57 -8.64
C PHE A 111 15.16 -22.23 -10.13
N ILE A 112 15.26 -20.96 -10.53
CA ILE A 112 15.05 -20.51 -11.92
C ILE A 112 16.37 -20.40 -12.74
N ASN A 113 17.54 -20.50 -12.10
CA ASN A 113 18.86 -20.48 -12.77
C ASN A 113 19.43 -21.90 -13.09
N TYR A 114 18.58 -22.84 -13.45
CA TYR A 114 18.96 -24.10 -14.12
C TYR A 114 18.07 -24.36 -15.33
#